data_AF-A0A2E9GP07-F1
#
_entry.id   AF-A0A2E9GP07-F1
#
_cell.length_a   1.000
_cell.length_b   1.000
_cell.length_c   1.000
_cell.angle_alpha   90.00
_cell.angle_beta   90.00
_cell.angle_gamma   90.00
#
_symmetry.space_group_name_H-M   'P 1'
#
loop_
_entity.id
_entity.type
_entity.pdbx_description
1 polymer ?
#
loop_
_entity_poly.entity_id
_entity_poly.type
_entity_poly.pdbx_seq_one_letter_code
_entity_poly.pdbx_strand_id
1 'polypeptide(L)'
;MASTIDYPFISTDDHIIEPPDLWTDRLESKFKDAMPHVVEDGDAEFWEFEGRRIPNIGLSVMAGRKYEDYSPKAVRFSDMRPGCYDPKKRLEDMDSDGVEASVLFATVPGMAGTMFAQAQDKQLALSCLRAYNDWLADTWCAANPQRLIGQAIVPLWDIDLAVAEFERSMKLGHKALSFPNAPESLNLPGLADPHWDPLWSAVEAAEVPVSVHIASGALAGTLPLEPAVGAPAEVFITIAPSTNFTTVATLMWSGVLQEHPKLRFLSVEGGIGWLAYLVQRADQTWEKHRHWTNPKISEKPSFYFKRQIFANFLDDPAGLTCRHHIGVENILFETDYPHSDTTFPRSKELVAERFKDIPADETRKIVRDNAIRLFGLGL
;
A
#
# COMPACT_ATOMS: atom_id res chain seq x y z
N MET A 1 5.95 31.58 12.66
CA MET A 1 7.25 31.05 13.14
C MET A 1 7.37 29.66 12.55
N ALA A 2 8.52 29.29 11.98
CA ALA A 2 8.73 27.97 11.40
C ALA A 2 8.37 26.90 12.44
N SER A 3 7.55 25.91 12.06
CA SER A 3 7.14 24.86 12.99
C SER A 3 8.35 23.98 13.31
N THR A 4 8.74 23.93 14.58
CA THR A 4 9.66 22.89 15.07
C THR A 4 8.80 21.66 15.32
N ILE A 5 8.96 20.63 14.49
CA ILE A 5 8.23 19.36 14.61
C ILE A 5 8.90 18.56 15.72
N ASP A 6 8.27 18.49 16.89
CA ASP A 6 8.78 17.88 18.12
C ASP A 6 8.06 16.59 18.51
N TYR A 7 7.21 16.07 17.61
CA TYR A 7 6.48 14.83 17.74
C TYR A 7 6.86 13.87 16.61
N PRO A 8 6.79 12.54 16.85
CA PRO A 8 7.04 11.56 15.81
C PRO A 8 5.88 11.49 14.80
N PHE A 9 6.17 10.96 13.62
CA PHE A 9 5.26 10.83 12.48
C PHE A 9 4.83 9.38 12.26
N ILE A 10 3.81 9.16 11.45
CA ILE A 10 3.30 7.84 11.11
C ILE A 10 3.54 7.60 9.62
N SER A 11 4.24 6.52 9.29
CA SER A 11 4.37 6.07 7.91
C SER A 11 3.17 5.20 7.56
N THR A 12 2.43 5.57 6.51
CA THR A 12 1.28 4.78 6.03
C THR A 12 1.60 3.85 4.88
N ASP A 13 2.89 3.74 4.54
CA ASP A 13 3.40 2.81 3.55
C ASP A 13 4.83 2.42 3.89
N ASP A 14 5.00 1.20 4.38
CA ASP A 14 6.28 0.53 4.49
C ASP A 14 6.09 -0.96 4.17
N HIS A 15 7.17 -1.59 3.73
CA HIS A 15 7.20 -2.97 3.28
C HIS A 15 7.95 -3.87 4.24
N ILE A 16 7.56 -5.13 4.25
CA ILE A 16 8.28 -6.19 4.96
C ILE A 16 8.86 -7.15 3.94
N ILE A 17 10.13 -7.50 4.10
CA ILE A 17 10.68 -8.67 3.44
C ILE A 17 10.36 -9.87 4.33
N GLU A 18 9.47 -10.74 3.87
CA GLU A 18 9.09 -11.93 4.60
C GLU A 18 10.34 -12.78 4.90
N PRO A 19 10.52 -13.28 6.14
CA PRO A 19 11.69 -14.07 6.49
C PRO A 19 11.64 -15.44 5.76
N PRO A 20 12.81 -16.03 5.45
CA PRO A 20 12.92 -17.23 4.62
C PRO A 20 12.17 -18.45 5.19
N ASP A 21 11.94 -18.47 6.51
CA ASP A 21 11.34 -19.56 7.25
C ASP A 21 9.81 -19.41 7.46
N LEU A 22 9.20 -18.28 7.06
CA LEU A 22 7.78 -17.97 7.31
C LEU A 22 6.86 -19.15 6.97
N TRP A 23 6.93 -19.64 5.74
CA TRP A 23 6.06 -20.72 5.28
C TRP A 23 6.55 -22.09 5.71
N THR A 24 7.86 -22.33 5.72
CA THR A 24 8.43 -23.65 6.06
C THR A 24 8.19 -24.03 7.51
N ASP A 25 8.05 -23.06 8.41
CA ASP A 25 7.77 -23.28 9.82
C ASP A 25 6.27 -23.43 10.12
N ARG A 26 5.41 -22.91 9.24
CA ARG A 26 3.96 -22.79 9.49
C ARG A 26 3.11 -23.78 8.70
N LEU A 27 3.58 -24.25 7.55
CA LEU A 27 2.82 -25.13 6.69
C LEU A 27 3.23 -26.60 6.84
N GLU A 28 2.26 -27.49 6.58
CA GLU A 28 2.48 -28.92 6.60
C GLU A 28 3.53 -29.35 5.57
N SER A 29 4.32 -30.37 5.92
CA SER A 29 5.40 -30.88 5.07
C SER A 29 4.96 -31.37 3.69
N LYS A 30 3.67 -31.71 3.52
CA LYS A 30 3.11 -32.17 2.24
C LYS A 30 3.19 -31.12 1.12
N PHE A 31 3.40 -29.84 1.48
CA PHE A 31 3.49 -28.73 0.54
C PHE A 31 4.94 -28.30 0.23
N LYS A 32 5.96 -28.96 0.80
CA LYS A 32 7.33 -28.42 0.89
C LYS A 32 7.92 -27.88 -0.41
N ASP A 33 7.90 -28.66 -1.48
CA ASP A 33 8.55 -28.24 -2.72
C ASP A 33 7.70 -27.22 -3.51
N ALA A 34 6.44 -27.03 -3.13
CA ALA A 34 5.51 -26.13 -3.82
C ALA A 34 5.24 -24.83 -3.05
N MET A 35 5.42 -24.80 -1.73
CA MET A 35 5.25 -23.60 -0.90
C MET A 35 6.36 -22.58 -1.15
N PRO A 36 6.15 -21.29 -0.83
CA PRO A 36 7.20 -20.29 -0.97
C PRO A 36 8.41 -20.64 -0.11
N HIS A 37 9.58 -20.74 -0.72
CA HIS A 37 10.84 -20.99 -0.03
C HIS A 37 12.00 -20.31 -0.76
N VAL A 38 13.08 -20.04 -0.03
CA VAL A 38 14.27 -19.40 -0.60
C VAL A 38 15.22 -20.45 -1.17
N VAL A 39 15.73 -20.16 -2.38
CA VAL A 39 16.78 -20.92 -3.05
C VAL A 39 17.96 -20.01 -3.37
N GLU A 40 19.16 -20.57 -3.36
CA GLU A 40 20.38 -19.87 -3.75
C GLU A 40 20.70 -20.10 -5.22
N ASP A 41 21.14 -19.06 -5.92
CA ASP A 41 21.72 -19.17 -7.26
C ASP A 41 22.87 -18.17 -7.43
N GLY A 42 24.08 -18.69 -7.46
CA GLY A 42 25.30 -17.90 -7.48
C GLY A 42 25.40 -16.99 -6.26
N ASP A 43 25.54 -15.69 -6.50
CA ASP A 43 25.73 -14.68 -5.45
C ASP A 43 24.39 -14.06 -4.97
N ALA A 44 23.24 -14.63 -5.34
CA ALA A 44 21.93 -14.08 -5.00
C ALA A 44 20.96 -15.15 -4.47
N GLU A 45 19.89 -14.69 -3.80
CA GLU A 45 18.81 -15.53 -3.29
C GLU A 45 17.50 -15.17 -3.99
N PHE A 46 16.66 -16.19 -4.19
CA PHE A 46 15.39 -16.09 -4.89
C PHE A 46 14.32 -16.85 -4.12
N TRP A 47 13.09 -16.40 -4.24
CA TRP A 47 11.93 -17.19 -3.82
C TRP A 47 11.52 -18.14 -4.93
N GLU A 48 11.11 -19.35 -4.55
CA GLU A 48 10.41 -20.29 -5.42
C GLU A 48 9.02 -20.58 -4.86
N PHE A 49 8.00 -20.51 -5.71
CA PHE A 49 6.63 -20.87 -5.39
C PHE A 49 5.98 -21.53 -6.60
N GLU A 50 5.48 -22.75 -6.45
CA GLU A 50 4.97 -23.59 -7.56
C GLU A 50 5.93 -23.67 -8.77
N GLY A 51 7.23 -23.75 -8.50
CA GLY A 51 8.27 -23.79 -9.54
C GLY A 51 8.48 -22.46 -10.30
N ARG A 52 7.79 -21.38 -9.90
CA ARG A 52 8.05 -20.02 -10.38
C ARG A 52 9.10 -19.37 -9.51
N ARG A 53 10.11 -18.78 -10.15
CA ARG A 53 11.19 -18.09 -9.47
C ARG A 53 10.94 -16.59 -9.41
N ILE A 54 11.06 -16.02 -8.22
CA ILE A 54 10.77 -14.63 -7.89
C ILE A 54 12.04 -14.02 -7.27
N PRO A 55 12.62 -12.97 -7.85
CA PRO A 55 13.84 -12.38 -7.31
C PRO A 55 13.57 -11.63 -5.99
N ASN A 56 14.51 -11.72 -5.05
CA ASN A 56 14.64 -10.73 -3.97
C ASN A 56 15.17 -9.42 -4.58
N ILE A 57 14.28 -8.59 -5.10
CA ILE A 57 14.63 -7.39 -5.89
C ILE A 57 15.45 -6.42 -5.02
N GLY A 58 16.66 -6.07 -5.46
CA GLY A 58 17.54 -5.16 -4.73
C GLY A 58 16.90 -3.80 -4.46
N LEU A 59 16.16 -3.24 -5.41
CA LEU A 59 15.44 -1.97 -5.21
C LEU A 59 14.40 -2.01 -4.07
N SER A 60 13.99 -3.19 -3.61
CA SER A 60 13.10 -3.31 -2.44
C SER A 60 13.82 -3.23 -1.09
N VAL A 61 15.15 -3.09 -1.07
CA VAL A 61 15.97 -3.19 0.16
C VAL A 61 17.14 -2.20 0.18
N MET A 62 16.83 -0.94 -0.14
CA MET A 62 17.77 0.16 -0.30
C MET A 62 17.86 1.11 0.91
N ALA A 63 17.02 0.92 1.94
CA ALA A 63 17.06 1.73 3.17
C ALA A 63 18.48 1.94 3.73
N GLY A 64 18.90 3.21 3.78
CA GLY A 64 20.20 3.62 4.33
C GLY A 64 21.40 3.38 3.40
N ARG A 65 21.17 2.93 2.16
CA ARG A 65 22.21 2.82 1.12
C ARG A 65 22.41 4.14 0.40
N LYS A 66 23.55 4.27 -0.27
CA LYS A 66 23.83 5.41 -1.14
C LYS A 66 23.17 5.19 -2.50
N TYR A 67 22.72 6.26 -3.15
CA TYR A 67 22.05 6.18 -4.45
C TYR A 67 22.92 5.52 -5.53
N GLU A 68 24.24 5.67 -5.47
CA GLU A 68 25.17 5.04 -6.41
C GLU A 68 25.20 3.51 -6.29
N ASP A 69 24.76 2.96 -5.16
CA ASP A 69 24.70 1.52 -4.89
C ASP A 69 23.34 0.90 -5.27
N TYR A 70 22.38 1.70 -5.76
CA TYR A 70 21.05 1.22 -6.11
C TYR A 70 21.10 0.26 -7.29
N SER A 71 20.45 -0.89 -7.15
CA SER A 71 20.45 -1.93 -8.18
C SER A 71 19.18 -2.76 -8.17
N PRO A 72 18.59 -3.08 -9.35
CA PRO A 72 17.44 -3.98 -9.44
C PRO A 72 17.82 -5.46 -9.37
N LYS A 73 19.12 -5.78 -9.30
CA LYS A 73 19.59 -7.16 -9.25
C LYS A 73 19.08 -7.86 -8.00
N ALA A 74 18.86 -9.18 -8.10
CA ALA A 74 18.54 -9.99 -6.95
C ALA A 74 19.67 -9.94 -5.92
N VAL A 75 19.33 -9.91 -4.64
CA VAL A 75 20.28 -9.84 -3.51
C VAL A 75 20.03 -10.96 -2.50
N ARG A 76 20.94 -11.10 -1.54
CA ARG A 76 20.79 -12.03 -0.42
C ARG A 76 20.18 -11.34 0.80
N PHE A 77 19.53 -12.09 1.68
CA PHE A 77 19.08 -11.61 3.00
C PHE A 77 20.23 -11.03 3.84
N SER A 78 21.46 -11.57 3.67
CA SER A 78 22.66 -11.04 4.31
C SER A 78 23.07 -9.65 3.82
N ASP A 79 22.63 -9.25 2.62
CA ASP A 79 22.86 -7.91 2.09
C ASP A 79 21.81 -6.92 2.57
N MET A 80 20.67 -7.40 3.07
CA MET A 80 19.57 -6.55 3.50
C MET A 80 19.83 -6.03 4.92
N ARG A 81 19.32 -4.82 5.20
CA ARG A 81 19.29 -4.31 6.58
C ARG A 81 18.41 -5.23 7.44
N PRO A 82 18.80 -5.59 8.68
CA PRO A 82 17.98 -6.48 9.51
C PRO A 82 16.55 -6.00 9.73
N GLY A 83 16.30 -4.69 9.82
CA GLY A 83 14.95 -4.14 9.95
C GLY A 83 14.03 -4.40 8.76
N CYS A 84 14.54 -4.91 7.64
CA CYS A 84 13.73 -5.39 6.52
C CYS A 84 12.92 -6.65 6.88
N TYR A 85 13.45 -7.53 7.73
CA TYR A 85 12.87 -8.85 8.04
C TYR A 85 12.86 -9.24 9.54
N ASP A 86 13.34 -8.38 10.44
CA ASP A 86 13.24 -8.53 11.90
C ASP A 86 12.43 -7.36 12.49
N PRO A 87 11.29 -7.61 13.16
CA PRO A 87 10.41 -6.56 13.67
C PRO A 87 11.02 -5.77 14.85
N LYS A 88 11.94 -6.35 15.62
CA LYS A 88 12.64 -5.62 16.69
C LYS A 88 13.66 -4.66 16.09
N LYS A 89 14.36 -5.09 15.05
CA LYS A 89 15.27 -4.22 14.29
C LYS A 89 14.54 -3.15 13.51
N ARG A 90 13.34 -3.45 12.99
CA ARG A 90 12.44 -2.45 12.41
C ARG A 90 12.11 -1.33 13.41
N LEU A 91 11.80 -1.67 14.66
CA LEU A 91 11.49 -0.65 15.69
C LEU A 91 12.70 0.24 16.01
N GLU A 92 13.92 -0.32 16.04
CA GLU A 92 15.16 0.46 16.20
C GLU A 92 15.34 1.46 15.02
N ASP A 93 15.06 1.02 13.81
CA ASP A 93 15.12 1.85 12.60
C ASP A 93 14.08 2.98 12.66
N MET A 94 12.83 2.64 12.97
CA MET A 94 11.74 3.59 13.17
C MET A 94 12.07 4.65 14.22
N ASP A 95 12.64 4.26 15.36
CA ASP A 95 13.04 5.19 16.43
C ASP A 95 14.12 6.18 15.95
N SER A 96 15.11 5.65 15.23
CA SER A 96 16.19 6.46 14.67
C SER A 96 15.67 7.51 13.68
N ASP A 97 14.66 7.13 12.91
CA ASP A 97 14.10 7.93 11.82
C ASP A 97 12.86 8.74 12.22
N GLY A 98 12.32 8.58 13.44
CA GLY A 98 11.19 9.39 13.96
C GLY A 98 9.81 8.87 13.63
N VAL A 99 9.73 7.64 13.16
CA VAL A 99 8.47 6.97 12.84
C VAL A 99 7.91 6.34 14.12
N GLU A 100 6.74 6.80 14.57
CA GLU A 100 6.00 6.25 15.69
C GLU A 100 5.29 4.96 15.32
N ALA A 101 4.59 4.94 14.18
CA ALA A 101 3.88 3.78 13.68
C ALA A 101 4.06 3.62 12.18
N SER A 102 3.95 2.38 11.72
CA SER A 102 4.23 1.95 10.36
C SER A 102 3.13 1.00 9.89
N VAL A 103 2.52 1.31 8.75
CA VAL A 103 1.54 0.46 8.07
C VAL A 103 2.25 -0.45 7.09
N LEU A 104 2.00 -1.75 7.20
CA LEU A 104 2.89 -2.76 6.64
C LEU A 104 2.27 -3.45 5.42
N PHE A 105 2.98 -3.43 4.30
CA PHE A 105 2.67 -4.16 3.08
C PHE A 105 3.55 -5.39 2.94
N ALA A 106 2.96 -6.43 2.35
CA ALA A 106 3.67 -7.64 1.96
C ALA A 106 4.60 -7.34 0.77
N THR A 107 5.71 -8.07 0.65
CA THR A 107 6.57 -8.00 -0.55
C THR A 107 6.42 -9.28 -1.38
N VAL A 108 6.73 -10.44 -0.82
CA VAL A 108 6.75 -11.73 -1.54
C VAL A 108 5.35 -12.20 -1.96
N PRO A 109 4.30 -12.13 -1.12
CA PRO A 109 2.92 -12.38 -1.54
C PRO A 109 2.42 -11.49 -2.69
N GLY A 110 3.16 -10.42 -3.02
CA GLY A 110 2.64 -9.23 -3.69
C GLY A 110 1.84 -8.41 -2.70
N MET A 111 1.95 -7.08 -2.79
CA MET A 111 1.41 -6.13 -1.80
C MET A 111 -0.08 -6.33 -1.46
N ALA A 112 -0.85 -6.94 -2.37
CA ALA A 112 -2.25 -7.32 -2.20
C ALA A 112 -2.53 -8.83 -2.41
N GLY A 113 -1.55 -9.71 -2.16
CA GLY A 113 -1.70 -11.17 -2.28
C GLY A 113 -1.74 -11.71 -3.72
N THR A 114 -1.21 -10.95 -4.69
CA THR A 114 -1.30 -11.30 -6.11
C THR A 114 -0.53 -12.55 -6.51
N MET A 115 0.57 -12.87 -5.83
CA MET A 115 1.28 -14.14 -6.04
C MET A 115 0.34 -15.33 -5.84
N PHE A 116 -0.47 -15.30 -4.77
CA PHE A 116 -1.45 -16.33 -4.46
C PHE A 116 -2.65 -16.31 -5.42
N ALA A 117 -3.07 -15.12 -5.86
CA ALA A 117 -4.11 -15.00 -6.89
C ALA A 117 -3.70 -15.63 -8.22
N GLN A 118 -2.41 -15.65 -8.55
CA GLN A 118 -1.87 -16.27 -9.76
C GLN A 118 -1.45 -17.74 -9.58
N ALA A 119 -1.52 -18.28 -8.36
CA ALA A 119 -1.18 -19.68 -8.09
C ALA A 119 -2.11 -20.65 -8.83
N GLN A 120 -1.59 -21.81 -9.22
CA GLN A 120 -2.36 -22.90 -9.83
C GLN A 120 -3.12 -23.70 -8.77
N ASP A 121 -2.47 -24.08 -7.67
CA ASP A 121 -3.09 -24.77 -6.54
C ASP A 121 -3.71 -23.76 -5.57
N LYS A 122 -5.02 -23.56 -5.69
CA LYS A 122 -5.77 -22.64 -4.81
C LYS A 122 -5.87 -23.12 -3.37
N GLN A 123 -5.71 -24.41 -3.09
CA GLN A 123 -5.71 -24.92 -1.73
C GLN A 123 -4.38 -24.60 -1.03
N LEU A 124 -3.26 -24.79 -1.73
CA LEU A 124 -1.96 -24.34 -1.28
C LEU A 124 -1.93 -22.82 -1.10
N ALA A 125 -2.38 -22.06 -2.11
CA ALA A 125 -2.41 -20.61 -2.08
C ALA A 125 -3.20 -20.05 -0.89
N LEU A 126 -4.38 -20.63 -0.59
CA LEU A 126 -5.16 -20.25 0.59
C LEU A 126 -4.41 -20.56 1.90
N SER A 127 -3.71 -21.68 1.96
CA SER A 127 -2.92 -22.07 3.13
C SER A 127 -1.75 -21.11 3.36
N CYS A 128 -1.01 -20.78 2.30
CA CYS A 128 0.10 -19.81 2.35
C CYS A 128 -0.36 -18.40 2.71
N LEU A 129 -1.50 -17.96 2.17
CA LEU A 129 -2.09 -16.65 2.46
C LEU A 129 -2.50 -16.55 3.93
N ARG A 130 -3.18 -17.58 4.46
CA ARG A 130 -3.54 -17.63 5.88
C ARG A 130 -2.31 -17.64 6.79
N ALA A 131 -1.29 -18.42 6.44
CA ALA A 131 -0.03 -18.45 7.18
C ALA A 131 0.65 -17.07 7.21
N TYR A 132 0.60 -16.31 6.11
CA TYR A 132 1.09 -14.93 6.07
C TYR A 132 0.28 -14.00 6.99
N ASN A 133 -1.06 -14.01 6.90
CA ASN A 133 -1.91 -13.17 7.75
C ASN A 133 -1.73 -13.51 9.25
N ASP A 134 -1.54 -14.79 9.58
CA ASP A 134 -1.27 -15.24 10.94
C ASP A 134 0.10 -14.75 11.42
N TRP A 135 1.15 -14.97 10.63
CA TRP A 135 2.51 -14.52 10.93
C TRP A 135 2.59 -12.99 11.12
N LEU A 136 1.97 -12.23 10.22
CA LEU A 136 1.97 -10.78 10.30
C LEU A 136 1.35 -10.30 11.62
N ALA A 137 0.27 -10.95 12.08
CA ALA A 137 -0.38 -10.61 13.34
C ALA A 137 0.40 -11.10 14.57
N ASP A 138 0.73 -12.40 14.62
CA ASP A 138 1.21 -13.08 15.83
C ASP A 138 2.73 -12.95 16.07
N THR A 139 3.50 -12.58 15.04
CA THR A 139 4.97 -12.49 15.08
C THR A 139 5.43 -11.08 14.83
N TRP A 140 5.07 -10.50 13.67
CA TRP A 140 5.56 -9.19 13.28
C TRP A 140 4.91 -8.08 14.10
N CYS A 141 3.59 -7.92 13.99
CA CYS A 141 2.85 -6.88 14.70
C CYS A 141 2.87 -7.10 16.22
N ALA A 142 2.91 -8.36 16.68
CA ALA A 142 3.03 -8.69 18.10
C ALA A 142 4.29 -8.14 18.78
N ALA A 143 5.36 -7.82 18.02
CA ALA A 143 6.55 -7.17 18.58
C ALA A 143 6.23 -5.79 19.18
N ASN A 144 5.30 -5.04 18.57
CA ASN A 144 4.71 -3.83 19.14
C ASN A 144 3.38 -3.49 18.43
N PRO A 145 2.23 -3.97 18.93
CA PRO A 145 0.95 -3.87 18.22
C PRO A 145 0.37 -2.44 18.17
N GLN A 146 0.95 -1.49 18.90
CA GLN A 146 0.60 -0.07 18.80
C GLN A 146 1.35 0.63 17.66
N ARG A 147 2.52 0.11 17.27
CA ARG A 147 3.43 0.75 16.31
C ARG A 147 3.50 0.02 14.97
N LEU A 148 3.30 -1.29 14.94
CA LEU A 148 3.38 -2.12 13.74
C LEU A 148 1.96 -2.50 13.31
N ILE A 149 1.51 -1.95 12.19
CA ILE A 149 0.11 -1.98 11.77
C ILE A 149 -0.05 -2.91 10.57
N GLY A 150 -0.52 -4.13 10.84
CA GLY A 150 -0.75 -5.15 9.83
C GLY A 150 -2.01 -4.92 8.99
N GLN A 151 -1.95 -5.33 7.72
CA GLN A 151 -3.04 -5.27 6.77
C GLN A 151 -3.35 -6.68 6.27
N ALA A 152 -4.64 -7.01 6.21
CA ALA A 152 -5.08 -8.29 5.69
C ALA A 152 -4.90 -8.34 4.16
N ILE A 153 -4.39 -9.45 3.65
CA ILE A 153 -4.60 -9.86 2.25
C ILE A 153 -5.67 -10.93 2.20
N VAL A 154 -6.39 -11.03 1.09
CA VAL A 154 -7.56 -11.94 0.94
C VAL A 154 -7.44 -12.80 -0.31
N PRO A 155 -8.01 -14.01 -0.34
CA PRO A 155 -8.03 -14.87 -1.52
C PRO A 155 -8.89 -14.25 -2.63
N LEU A 156 -8.25 -13.49 -3.52
CA LEU A 156 -8.91 -12.69 -4.56
C LEU A 156 -9.74 -13.49 -5.59
N TRP A 157 -9.58 -14.81 -5.65
CA TRP A 157 -10.25 -15.68 -6.63
C TRP A 157 -11.63 -16.16 -6.19
N ASP A 158 -12.04 -15.89 -4.94
CA ASP A 158 -13.30 -16.37 -4.38
C ASP A 158 -13.83 -15.36 -3.34
N ILE A 159 -14.98 -14.76 -3.62
CA ILE A 159 -15.56 -13.68 -2.79
C ILE A 159 -15.95 -14.16 -1.40
N ASP A 160 -16.45 -15.39 -1.25
CA ASP A 160 -16.88 -15.92 0.04
C ASP A 160 -15.67 -16.20 0.93
N LEU A 161 -14.60 -16.77 0.35
CA LEU A 161 -13.33 -16.94 1.03
C LEU A 161 -12.69 -15.59 1.38
N ALA A 162 -12.81 -14.58 0.50
CA ALA A 162 -12.26 -13.25 0.73
C ALA A 162 -12.90 -12.57 1.94
N VAL A 163 -14.24 -12.59 2.03
CA VAL A 163 -14.99 -12.07 3.17
C VAL A 163 -14.63 -12.84 4.45
N ALA A 164 -14.64 -14.17 4.41
CA ALA A 164 -14.34 -15.00 5.58
C ALA A 164 -12.91 -14.77 6.11
N GLU A 165 -11.93 -14.65 5.22
CA GLU A 165 -10.55 -14.39 5.60
C GLU A 165 -10.33 -12.96 6.09
N PHE A 166 -11.01 -11.97 5.50
CA PHE A 166 -11.00 -10.59 5.99
C PHE A 166 -11.55 -10.52 7.43
N GLU A 167 -12.73 -11.08 7.68
CA GLU A 167 -13.34 -11.08 9.02
C GLU A 167 -12.48 -11.83 10.05
N ARG A 168 -11.83 -12.93 9.64
CA ARG A 168 -10.86 -13.64 10.48
C ARG A 168 -9.66 -12.75 10.80
N SER A 169 -9.15 -12.04 9.81
CA SER A 169 -8.00 -11.14 9.96
C SER A 169 -8.32 -9.95 10.88
N MET A 170 -9.54 -9.40 10.82
CA MET A 170 -9.96 -8.37 11.77
C MET A 170 -9.95 -8.87 13.21
N LYS A 171 -10.31 -10.14 13.46
CA LYS A 171 -10.23 -10.77 14.80
C LYS A 171 -8.79 -10.98 15.26
N LEU A 172 -7.83 -11.10 14.33
CA LEU A 172 -6.40 -11.17 14.63
C LEU A 172 -5.78 -9.80 14.94
N GLY A 173 -6.50 -8.71 14.67
CA GLY A 173 -6.06 -7.34 14.97
C GLY A 173 -5.50 -6.57 13.77
N HIS A 174 -5.62 -7.10 12.54
CA HIS A 174 -5.32 -6.34 11.32
C HIS A 174 -6.17 -5.07 11.24
N LYS A 175 -5.62 -4.00 10.67
CA LYS A 175 -6.21 -2.63 10.71
C LYS A 175 -6.58 -2.06 9.36
N ALA A 176 -6.42 -2.83 8.28
CA ALA A 176 -6.85 -2.49 6.93
C ALA A 176 -6.96 -3.75 6.06
N LEU A 177 -7.55 -3.59 4.88
CA LEU A 177 -7.46 -4.53 3.77
C LEU A 177 -6.45 -3.99 2.75
N SER A 178 -5.44 -4.76 2.38
CA SER A 178 -4.64 -4.46 1.19
C SER A 178 -5.27 -5.13 -0.04
N PHE A 179 -5.54 -4.34 -1.08
CA PHE A 179 -6.30 -4.77 -2.26
C PHE A 179 -5.66 -4.29 -3.56
N PRO A 180 -5.73 -5.05 -4.67
CA PRO A 180 -5.15 -4.62 -5.94
C PRO A 180 -5.73 -3.28 -6.42
N ASN A 181 -4.88 -2.36 -6.86
CA ASN A 181 -5.31 -1.09 -7.42
C ASN A 181 -5.95 -1.19 -8.81
N ALA A 182 -5.66 -2.28 -9.53
CA ALA A 182 -6.21 -2.64 -10.84
C ALA A 182 -6.49 -4.16 -10.90
N PRO A 183 -7.54 -4.67 -10.21
CA PRO A 183 -7.83 -6.10 -10.18
C PRO A 183 -8.11 -6.69 -11.57
N GLU A 184 -8.62 -5.91 -12.52
CA GLU A 184 -8.84 -6.31 -13.91
C GLU A 184 -7.58 -6.75 -14.64
N SER A 185 -6.42 -6.19 -14.28
CA SER A 185 -5.12 -6.59 -14.78
C SER A 185 -4.73 -8.02 -14.36
N LEU A 186 -5.40 -8.57 -13.35
CA LEU A 186 -5.26 -9.95 -12.88
C LEU A 186 -6.36 -10.88 -13.43
N ASN A 187 -7.17 -10.41 -14.40
CA ASN A 187 -8.40 -11.07 -14.88
C ASN A 187 -9.48 -11.23 -13.79
N LEU A 188 -9.52 -10.32 -12.82
CA LEU A 188 -10.57 -10.26 -11.80
C LEU A 188 -11.58 -9.16 -12.14
N PRO A 189 -12.76 -9.14 -11.49
CA PRO A 189 -13.69 -8.02 -11.65
C PRO A 189 -13.05 -6.68 -11.25
N GLY A 190 -13.37 -5.62 -11.99
CA GLY A 190 -12.84 -4.28 -11.73
C GLY A 190 -13.23 -3.79 -10.33
N LEU A 191 -12.51 -2.80 -9.80
CA LEU A 191 -12.70 -2.32 -8.42
C LEU A 191 -14.14 -1.85 -8.10
N ALA A 192 -14.86 -1.39 -9.11
CA ALA A 192 -16.23 -0.90 -9.04
C ALA A 192 -17.31 -1.95 -9.38
N ASP A 193 -16.91 -3.21 -9.60
CA ASP A 193 -17.84 -4.28 -9.94
C ASP A 193 -18.61 -4.75 -8.68
N PRO A 194 -19.95 -4.93 -8.76
CA PRO A 194 -20.76 -5.44 -7.65
C PRO A 194 -20.32 -6.79 -7.08
N HIS A 195 -19.49 -7.55 -7.81
CA HIS A 195 -18.82 -8.74 -7.28
C HIS A 195 -18.14 -8.49 -5.93
N TRP A 196 -17.59 -7.30 -5.70
CA TRP A 196 -16.87 -6.95 -4.49
C TRP A 196 -17.74 -6.37 -3.37
N ASP A 197 -19.03 -6.10 -3.61
CA ASP A 197 -19.94 -5.49 -2.62
C ASP A 197 -20.02 -6.25 -1.28
N PRO A 198 -19.98 -7.60 -1.24
CA PRO A 198 -19.91 -8.33 0.02
C PRO A 198 -18.65 -8.00 0.83
N LEU A 199 -17.50 -7.86 0.15
CA LEU A 199 -16.24 -7.49 0.79
C LEU A 199 -16.25 -6.02 1.22
N TRP A 200 -16.77 -5.10 0.40
CA TRP A 200 -16.96 -3.69 0.77
C TRP A 200 -17.85 -3.52 1.99
N SER A 201 -18.94 -4.28 2.07
CA SER A 201 -19.83 -4.30 3.23
C SER A 201 -19.11 -4.77 4.49
N ALA A 202 -18.28 -5.83 4.38
CA ALA A 202 -17.50 -6.35 5.51
C ALA A 202 -16.44 -5.33 5.98
N VAL A 203 -15.72 -4.71 5.05
CA VAL A 203 -14.70 -3.69 5.36
C VAL A 203 -15.33 -2.45 6.00
N GLU A 204 -16.45 -1.99 5.44
CA GLU A 204 -17.20 -0.86 5.99
C GLU A 204 -17.68 -1.14 7.42
N ALA A 205 -18.21 -2.34 7.67
CA ALA A 205 -18.67 -2.75 9.00
C ALA A 205 -17.53 -2.89 10.01
N ALA A 206 -16.33 -3.25 9.57
CA ALA A 206 -15.13 -3.30 10.40
C ALA A 206 -14.54 -1.91 10.67
N GLU A 207 -15.01 -0.86 9.99
CA GLU A 207 -14.54 0.52 10.10
C GLU A 207 -13.01 0.64 9.90
N VAL A 208 -12.46 -0.07 8.92
CA VAL A 208 -11.05 0.00 8.49
C VAL A 208 -10.94 0.45 7.02
N PRO A 209 -9.79 0.99 6.58
CA PRO A 209 -9.61 1.38 5.17
C PRO A 209 -9.26 0.20 4.27
N VAL A 210 -9.47 0.40 2.96
CA VAL A 210 -8.89 -0.39 1.87
C VAL A 210 -7.68 0.35 1.30
N SER A 211 -6.51 -0.26 1.38
CA SER A 211 -5.28 0.25 0.79
C SER A 211 -5.12 -0.27 -0.63
N VAL A 212 -5.02 0.65 -1.60
CA VAL A 212 -4.77 0.35 -3.02
C VAL A 212 -3.40 0.90 -3.43
N HIS A 213 -2.40 0.03 -3.30
CA HIS A 213 -1.01 0.35 -3.59
C HIS A 213 -0.73 0.37 -5.09
N ILE A 214 0.13 1.27 -5.57
CA ILE A 214 0.59 1.21 -6.96
C ILE A 214 1.21 -0.17 -7.25
N ALA A 215 1.23 -0.59 -8.51
CA ALA A 215 1.78 -1.89 -8.91
C ALA A 215 1.22 -3.15 -8.18
N SER A 216 0.13 -3.03 -7.42
CA SER A 216 -0.46 -4.15 -6.67
C SER A 216 -1.48 -4.98 -7.46
N GLY A 217 -2.01 -4.46 -8.58
CA GLY A 217 -2.78 -5.23 -9.56
C GLY A 217 -2.17 -5.26 -10.96
N ALA A 218 -1.27 -4.31 -11.24
CA ALA A 218 -0.74 -4.04 -12.57
C ALA A 218 0.18 -5.14 -13.10
N LEU A 219 -0.26 -5.88 -14.11
CA LEU A 219 0.65 -6.55 -15.02
C LEU A 219 1.11 -5.56 -16.09
N ALA A 220 2.40 -5.57 -16.41
CA ALA A 220 2.95 -4.74 -17.48
C ALA A 220 2.11 -4.87 -18.77
N GLY A 221 1.71 -3.74 -19.35
CA GLY A 221 0.90 -3.66 -20.57
C GLY A 221 -0.61 -3.66 -20.35
N THR A 222 -1.08 -3.60 -19.10
CA THR A 222 -2.51 -3.54 -18.76
C THR A 222 -2.94 -2.23 -18.12
N LEU A 223 -2.00 -1.37 -17.73
CA LEU A 223 -2.32 -0.10 -17.09
C LEU A 223 -2.62 1.03 -18.09
N PRO A 224 -3.56 1.93 -17.75
CA PRO A 224 -3.59 3.25 -18.35
C PRO A 224 -2.35 4.02 -17.91
N LEU A 225 -1.60 4.58 -18.86
CA LEU A 225 -0.28 5.24 -18.70
C LEU A 225 0.96 4.32 -18.76
N GLU A 226 0.87 3.13 -19.35
CA GLU A 226 2.07 2.34 -19.64
C GLU A 226 3.07 3.10 -20.55
N PRO A 227 4.38 3.07 -20.22
CA PRO A 227 5.39 3.60 -21.12
C PRO A 227 5.33 2.92 -22.49
N ALA A 228 5.52 3.72 -23.55
CA ALA A 228 5.60 3.18 -24.90
C ALA A 228 6.76 2.18 -25.03
N VAL A 229 6.64 1.21 -25.94
CA VAL A 229 7.74 0.29 -26.26
C VAL A 229 8.99 1.10 -26.64
N GLY A 230 10.11 0.82 -25.97
CA GLY A 230 11.37 1.52 -26.16
C GLY A 230 11.53 2.81 -25.32
N ALA A 231 10.56 3.15 -24.48
CA ALA A 231 10.74 4.19 -23.47
C ALA A 231 11.84 3.77 -22.47
N PRO A 232 12.67 4.73 -22.01
CA PRO A 232 13.67 4.45 -21.00
C PRO A 232 13.00 4.22 -19.63
N ALA A 233 13.65 3.50 -18.72
CA ALA A 233 13.07 3.04 -17.46
C ALA A 233 12.61 4.22 -16.57
N GLU A 234 13.29 5.36 -16.68
CA GLU A 234 13.00 6.62 -16.01
C GLU A 234 11.58 7.11 -16.27
N VAL A 235 10.99 6.81 -17.43
CA VAL A 235 9.60 7.17 -17.72
C VAL A 235 8.64 6.45 -16.78
N PHE A 236 8.83 5.13 -16.59
CA PHE A 236 8.02 4.37 -15.64
C PHE A 236 8.21 4.89 -14.22
N ILE A 237 9.46 5.03 -13.78
CA ILE A 237 9.80 5.51 -12.44
C ILE A 237 9.16 6.88 -12.18
N THR A 238 9.15 7.78 -13.16
CA THR A 238 8.55 9.11 -13.03
C THR A 238 7.02 9.08 -12.86
N ILE A 239 6.32 8.15 -13.53
CA ILE A 239 4.85 8.14 -13.57
C ILE A 239 4.22 7.09 -12.67
N ALA A 240 5.01 6.15 -12.12
CA ALA A 240 4.53 5.04 -11.30
C ALA A 240 3.61 5.50 -10.15
N PRO A 241 3.91 6.58 -9.39
CA PRO A 241 3.00 7.08 -8.36
C PRO A 241 1.61 7.46 -8.92
N SER A 242 1.58 8.03 -10.13
CA SER A 242 0.33 8.45 -10.78
C SER A 242 -0.44 7.30 -11.44
N THR A 243 -0.02 6.03 -11.33
CA THR A 243 -0.79 4.90 -11.88
C THR A 243 -2.14 4.72 -11.20
N ASN A 244 -2.27 5.17 -9.95
CA ASN A 244 -3.54 5.22 -9.22
C ASN A 244 -4.53 6.28 -9.75
N PHE A 245 -4.16 7.08 -10.76
CA PHE A 245 -5.03 8.11 -11.33
C PHE A 245 -6.38 7.56 -11.77
N THR A 246 -6.38 6.43 -12.49
CA THR A 246 -7.63 5.80 -12.96
C THR A 246 -8.38 5.10 -11.85
N THR A 247 -7.69 4.54 -10.85
CA THR A 247 -8.30 3.93 -9.67
C THR A 247 -9.09 4.96 -8.87
N VAL A 248 -8.46 6.10 -8.54
CA VAL A 248 -9.12 7.19 -7.81
C VAL A 248 -10.25 7.82 -8.63
N ALA A 249 -10.05 8.02 -9.93
CA ALA A 249 -11.13 8.48 -10.80
C ALA A 249 -12.32 7.51 -10.79
N THR A 250 -12.07 6.21 -10.90
CA THR A 250 -13.09 5.17 -10.90
C THR A 250 -13.90 5.19 -9.62
N LEU A 251 -13.25 5.23 -8.45
CA LEU A 251 -13.92 5.28 -7.14
C LEU A 251 -14.83 6.50 -6.98
N MET A 252 -14.40 7.68 -7.44
CA MET A 252 -15.23 8.88 -7.35
C MET A 252 -16.50 8.81 -8.21
N TRP A 253 -16.50 8.01 -9.29
CA TRP A 253 -17.59 7.94 -10.27
C TRP A 253 -18.44 6.67 -10.19
N SER A 254 -17.96 5.62 -9.52
CA SER A 254 -18.54 4.27 -9.61
C SER A 254 -19.89 4.11 -8.93
N GLY A 255 -20.17 4.91 -7.90
CA GLY A 255 -21.32 4.70 -6.99
C GLY A 255 -20.97 3.92 -5.72
N VAL A 256 -19.84 3.20 -5.68
CA VAL A 256 -19.41 2.40 -4.52
C VAL A 256 -19.33 3.28 -3.27
N LEU A 257 -18.73 4.46 -3.37
CA LEU A 257 -18.61 5.39 -2.24
C LEU A 257 -19.96 5.97 -1.79
N GLN A 258 -20.95 6.05 -2.67
CA GLN A 258 -22.30 6.47 -2.33
C GLN A 258 -23.06 5.37 -1.58
N GLU A 259 -22.94 4.13 -2.03
CA GLU A 259 -23.61 2.95 -1.48
C GLU A 259 -23.00 2.54 -0.13
N HIS A 260 -21.69 2.72 0.03
CA HIS A 260 -20.93 2.48 1.25
C HIS A 260 -20.36 3.78 1.82
N PRO A 261 -21.18 4.63 2.50
CA PRO A 261 -20.78 5.98 2.91
C PRO A 261 -19.66 6.06 3.97
N LYS A 262 -19.35 4.96 4.67
CA LYS A 262 -18.28 4.88 5.67
C LYS A 262 -17.04 4.12 5.18
N LEU A 263 -17.13 3.44 4.03
CA LEU A 263 -15.97 2.79 3.41
C LEU A 263 -14.91 3.83 3.05
N ARG A 264 -13.66 3.56 3.36
CA ARG A 264 -12.53 4.48 3.11
C ARG A 264 -11.46 3.78 2.28
N PHE A 265 -10.90 4.50 1.32
CA PHE A 265 -9.79 4.03 0.49
C PHE A 265 -8.56 4.87 0.76
N LEU A 266 -7.38 4.24 0.75
CA LEU A 266 -6.09 4.88 0.74
C LEU A 266 -5.40 4.56 -0.60
N SER A 267 -5.13 5.58 -1.40
CA SER A 267 -4.20 5.48 -2.54
C SER A 267 -2.78 5.51 -1.98
N VAL A 268 -2.05 4.40 -2.17
CA VAL A 268 -0.75 4.17 -1.53
C VAL A 268 0.39 4.31 -2.52
N GLU A 269 1.52 4.88 -2.08
CA GLU A 269 2.71 5.25 -2.87
C GLU A 269 2.37 6.14 -4.09
N GLY A 270 1.24 6.84 -4.01
CA GLY A 270 0.63 7.48 -5.18
C GLY A 270 1.18 8.88 -5.47
N GLY A 271 1.83 9.50 -4.49
CA GLY A 271 2.00 10.95 -4.48
C GLY A 271 0.66 11.69 -4.49
N ILE A 272 0.68 13.02 -4.35
CA ILE A 272 -0.56 13.79 -4.17
C ILE A 272 -0.71 14.97 -5.15
N GLY A 273 0.35 15.39 -5.85
CA GLY A 273 0.34 16.54 -6.76
C GLY A 273 -0.71 16.44 -7.87
N TRP A 274 -0.87 15.25 -8.46
CA TRP A 274 -1.85 15.01 -9.52
C TRP A 274 -3.30 14.99 -9.03
N LEU A 275 -3.54 14.74 -7.73
CA LEU A 275 -4.89 14.70 -7.15
C LEU A 275 -5.57 16.07 -7.22
N ALA A 276 -4.82 17.15 -7.05
CA ALA A 276 -5.36 18.51 -7.16
C ALA A 276 -6.01 18.74 -8.53
N TYR A 277 -5.31 18.34 -9.60
CA TYR A 277 -5.85 18.38 -10.95
C TYR A 277 -7.01 17.41 -11.12
N LEU A 278 -6.87 16.15 -10.69
CA LEU A 278 -7.90 15.13 -10.90
C LEU A 278 -9.23 15.52 -10.25
N VAL A 279 -9.22 15.91 -8.98
CA VAL A 279 -10.43 16.29 -8.23
C VAL A 279 -11.10 17.50 -8.88
N GLN A 280 -10.32 18.53 -9.23
CA GLN A 280 -10.83 19.70 -9.95
C GLN A 280 -11.45 19.29 -11.30
N ARG A 281 -10.77 18.45 -12.07
CA ARG A 281 -11.21 18.03 -13.40
C ARG A 281 -12.46 17.17 -13.33
N ALA A 282 -12.59 16.32 -12.31
CA ALA A 282 -13.75 15.47 -12.08
C ALA A 282 -15.01 16.32 -11.80
N ASP A 283 -14.91 17.35 -10.97
CA ASP A 283 -16.01 18.29 -10.74
C ASP A 283 -16.39 19.07 -12.01
N GLN A 284 -15.40 19.49 -12.81
CA GLN A 284 -15.69 20.10 -14.11
C GLN A 284 -16.37 19.12 -15.08
N THR A 285 -16.02 17.83 -15.02
CA THR A 285 -16.70 16.78 -15.81
C THR A 285 -18.14 16.64 -15.34
N TRP A 286 -18.38 16.64 -14.04
CA TRP A 286 -19.72 16.65 -13.46
C TRP A 286 -20.54 17.84 -13.97
N GLU A 287 -19.97 19.04 -14.02
CA GLU A 287 -20.70 20.21 -14.51
C GLU A 287 -21.02 20.14 -16.01
N LYS A 288 -20.06 19.70 -16.82
CA LYS A 288 -20.16 19.79 -18.29
C LYS A 288 -20.82 18.57 -18.93
N HIS A 289 -20.70 17.39 -18.32
CA HIS A 289 -21.00 16.13 -19.00
C HIS A 289 -22.07 15.27 -18.32
N ARG A 290 -22.42 15.50 -17.03
CA ARG A 290 -23.35 14.62 -16.30
C ARG A 290 -24.71 14.42 -16.96
N HIS A 291 -25.21 15.45 -17.66
CA HIS A 291 -26.55 15.44 -18.26
C HIS A 291 -26.69 14.48 -19.45
N TRP A 292 -25.58 14.05 -20.07
CA TRP A 292 -25.61 13.05 -21.15
C TRP A 292 -24.92 11.75 -20.73
N THR A 293 -23.97 11.79 -19.80
CA THR A 293 -23.33 10.57 -19.28
C THR A 293 -24.18 9.84 -18.24
N ASN A 294 -25.17 10.50 -17.63
CA ASN A 294 -26.09 9.95 -16.62
C ASN A 294 -25.35 9.14 -15.53
N PRO A 295 -24.44 9.78 -14.77
CA PRO A 295 -23.64 9.08 -13.76
C PRO A 295 -24.51 8.52 -12.63
N LYS A 296 -24.03 7.46 -11.97
CA LYS A 296 -24.71 6.81 -10.84
C LYS A 296 -24.72 7.63 -9.55
N ILE A 297 -23.73 8.50 -9.39
CA ILE A 297 -23.54 9.33 -8.18
C ILE A 297 -24.51 10.52 -8.20
N SER A 298 -24.90 11.01 -7.02
CA SER A 298 -25.81 12.15 -6.84
C SER A 298 -25.10 13.47 -6.51
N GLU A 299 -23.91 13.40 -5.94
CA GLU A 299 -23.09 14.56 -5.57
C GLU A 299 -21.89 14.73 -6.51
N LYS A 300 -21.19 15.85 -6.39
CA LYS A 300 -19.93 16.07 -7.13
C LYS A 300 -18.88 15.01 -6.75
N PRO A 301 -18.02 14.57 -7.69
CA PRO A 301 -16.90 13.68 -7.40
C PRO A 301 -16.05 14.11 -6.19
N SER A 302 -15.78 15.42 -6.04
CA SER A 302 -15.03 15.96 -4.91
C SER A 302 -15.69 15.70 -3.56
N PHE A 303 -17.02 15.61 -3.47
CA PHE A 303 -17.72 15.26 -2.24
C PHE A 303 -17.32 13.87 -1.76
N TYR A 304 -17.35 12.88 -2.64
CA TYR A 304 -16.96 11.50 -2.31
C TYR A 304 -15.46 11.39 -2.02
N PHE A 305 -14.62 12.09 -2.80
CA PHE A 305 -13.19 12.14 -2.54
C PHE A 305 -12.89 12.64 -1.12
N LYS A 306 -13.38 13.83 -0.76
CA LYS A 306 -13.11 14.44 0.55
C LYS A 306 -13.66 13.59 1.71
N ARG A 307 -14.76 12.87 1.48
CA ARG A 307 -15.39 12.03 2.50
C ARG A 307 -14.62 10.72 2.74
N GLN A 308 -14.08 10.09 1.70
CA GLN A 308 -13.72 8.67 1.75
C GLN A 308 -12.38 8.28 1.12
N ILE A 309 -11.76 9.14 0.31
CA ILE A 309 -10.49 8.83 -0.33
C ILE A 309 -9.37 9.59 0.37
N PHE A 310 -8.33 8.85 0.70
CA PHE A 310 -7.09 9.33 1.28
C PHE A 310 -5.94 9.01 0.32
N ALA A 311 -4.84 9.74 0.43
CA ALA A 311 -3.63 9.46 -0.31
C ALA A 311 -2.39 9.85 0.50
N ASN A 312 -1.31 9.11 0.31
CA ASN A 312 -0.01 9.36 0.92
C ASN A 312 1.03 9.82 -0.10
N PHE A 313 2.15 10.28 0.43
CA PHE A 313 3.32 10.69 -0.35
C PHE A 313 4.58 10.59 0.50
N LEU A 314 5.72 10.42 -0.18
CA LEU A 314 7.06 10.52 0.39
C LEU A 314 7.59 11.96 0.36
N ASP A 315 7.97 12.44 -0.83
CA ASP A 315 8.48 13.78 -1.10
C ASP A 315 7.75 14.40 -2.31
N ASP A 316 6.78 15.28 -2.04
CA ASP A 316 5.96 15.91 -3.08
C ASP A 316 5.71 17.40 -2.81
N PRO A 317 6.69 18.28 -3.11
CA PRO A 317 6.54 19.73 -2.93
C PRO A 317 5.40 20.33 -3.75
N ALA A 318 5.12 19.78 -4.93
CA ALA A 318 4.01 20.22 -5.79
C ALA A 318 2.67 19.88 -5.14
N GLY A 319 2.56 18.66 -4.61
CA GLY A 319 1.47 18.18 -3.78
C GLY A 319 1.18 19.05 -2.56
N LEU A 320 2.21 19.33 -1.75
CA LEU A 320 2.11 20.16 -0.56
C LEU A 320 1.68 21.61 -0.89
N THR A 321 2.13 22.15 -2.02
CA THR A 321 1.67 23.45 -2.51
C THR A 321 0.16 23.43 -2.81
N CYS A 322 -0.34 22.33 -3.38
CA CYS A 322 -1.73 22.14 -3.77
C CYS A 322 -2.63 21.51 -2.70
N ARG A 323 -2.13 21.29 -1.47
CA ARG A 323 -2.81 20.54 -0.40
C ARG A 323 -4.23 21.00 -0.07
N HIS A 324 -4.55 22.27 -0.27
CA HIS A 324 -5.91 22.80 -0.04
C HIS A 324 -6.92 22.36 -1.11
N HIS A 325 -6.46 22.21 -2.36
CA HIS A 325 -7.28 21.63 -3.42
C HIS A 325 -7.53 20.14 -3.16
N ILE A 326 -6.51 19.42 -2.70
CA ILE A 326 -6.58 17.98 -2.38
C ILE A 326 -7.40 17.74 -1.11
N GLY A 327 -7.20 18.55 -0.07
CA GLY A 327 -7.80 18.44 1.25
C GLY A 327 -6.78 17.99 2.27
N VAL A 328 -6.40 18.87 3.20
CA VAL A 328 -5.42 18.57 4.26
C VAL A 328 -5.83 17.34 5.08
N GLU A 329 -7.14 17.12 5.27
CA GLU A 329 -7.70 15.98 5.99
C GLU A 329 -7.60 14.64 5.23
N ASN A 330 -7.24 14.65 3.95
CA ASN A 330 -7.17 13.47 3.09
C ASN A 330 -5.73 13.06 2.76
N ILE A 331 -4.73 13.80 3.26
CA ILE A 331 -3.32 13.59 2.96
C ILE A 331 -2.64 12.92 4.15
N LEU A 332 -1.85 11.88 3.87
CA LEU A 332 -1.01 11.17 4.84
C LEU A 332 0.45 11.21 4.39
N PHE A 333 1.36 10.88 5.30
CA PHE A 333 2.79 10.81 5.04
C PHE A 333 3.25 9.35 5.04
N GLU A 334 4.29 9.05 4.27
CA GLU A 334 4.90 7.73 4.23
C GLU A 334 6.43 7.81 4.10
N THR A 335 7.08 6.68 4.39
CA THR A 335 8.53 6.54 4.24
C THR A 335 8.95 5.47 3.25
N ASP A 336 8.04 4.60 2.79
CA ASP A 336 8.30 3.52 1.83
C ASP A 336 9.51 2.65 2.24
N TYR A 337 9.70 2.46 3.54
CA TYR A 337 10.82 1.66 4.02
C TYR A 337 10.59 0.20 3.61
N PRO A 338 11.53 -0.54 2.98
CA PRO A 338 12.92 -0.17 2.74
C PRO A 338 13.25 0.04 1.25
N HIS A 339 12.28 0.35 0.42
CA HIS A 339 12.43 0.47 -1.03
C HIS A 339 13.38 1.62 -1.43
N SER A 340 13.67 1.73 -2.73
CA SER A 340 14.60 2.72 -3.26
C SER A 340 14.15 4.16 -3.07
N ASP A 341 12.83 4.41 -3.07
CA ASP A 341 12.29 5.76 -2.91
C ASP A 341 12.24 6.18 -1.43
N THR A 342 12.57 5.26 -0.52
CA THR A 342 12.49 5.49 0.91
C THR A 342 13.19 6.76 1.38
N THR A 343 12.57 7.43 2.34
CA THR A 343 13.14 8.64 2.96
C THR A 343 14.07 8.32 4.12
N PHE A 344 14.12 7.06 4.56
CA PHE A 344 15.02 6.59 5.61
C PHE A 344 16.50 6.72 5.19
N PRO A 345 17.42 7.16 6.08
CA PRO A 345 17.26 7.48 7.50
C PRO A 345 17.12 9.00 7.73
N ARG A 346 16.50 9.70 6.79
CA ARG A 346 16.45 11.17 6.76
C ARG A 346 15.03 11.71 6.76
N SER A 347 14.05 10.93 7.22
CA SER A 347 12.65 11.33 7.20
C SER A 347 12.40 12.54 8.09
N LYS A 348 13.07 12.64 9.25
CA LYS A 348 12.98 13.83 10.13
C LYS A 348 13.43 15.10 9.42
N GLU A 349 14.58 15.05 8.77
CA GLU A 349 15.15 16.19 8.05
C GLU A 349 14.25 16.59 6.88
N LEU A 350 13.77 15.61 6.12
CA LEU A 350 12.87 15.86 5.00
C LEU A 350 11.58 16.52 5.47
N VAL A 351 10.92 15.97 6.49
CA VAL A 351 9.68 16.51 7.04
C VAL A 351 9.92 17.93 7.58
N ALA A 352 11.01 18.18 8.31
CA ALA A 352 11.36 19.52 8.78
C ALA A 352 11.57 20.51 7.62
N GLU A 353 12.20 20.07 6.52
CA GLU A 353 12.44 20.90 5.33
C GLU A 353 11.15 21.21 4.57
N ARG A 354 10.31 20.20 4.32
CA ARG A 354 9.09 20.32 3.50
C ARG A 354 7.96 21.07 4.20
N PHE A 355 7.89 20.98 5.52
CA PHE A 355 6.82 21.59 6.31
C PHE A 355 7.22 22.88 7.02
N LYS A 356 8.44 23.41 6.77
CA LYS A 356 8.93 24.65 7.42
C LYS A 356 7.98 25.86 7.25
N ASP A 357 7.30 25.93 6.11
CA ASP A 357 6.39 27.02 5.73
C ASP A 357 4.90 26.61 5.79
N ILE A 358 4.60 25.41 6.30
CA ILE A 358 3.24 24.90 6.46
C ILE A 358 2.79 25.14 7.92
N PRO A 359 1.55 25.61 8.16
CA PRO A 359 1.01 25.78 9.51
C PRO A 359 1.14 24.51 10.35
N ALA A 360 1.55 24.65 11.62
CA ALA A 360 1.86 23.51 12.49
C ALA A 360 0.69 22.53 12.68
N ASP A 361 -0.55 23.04 12.68
CA ASP A 361 -1.75 22.22 12.78
C ASP A 361 -2.01 21.39 11.51
N GLU A 362 -1.76 21.96 10.32
CA GLU A 362 -1.82 21.22 9.05
C GLU A 362 -0.69 20.18 8.97
N THR A 363 0.53 20.55 9.37
CA THR A 363 1.67 19.64 9.44
C THR A 363 1.35 18.43 10.31
N ARG A 364 0.85 18.64 11.53
CA ARG A 364 0.49 17.56 12.46
C ARG A 364 -0.59 16.64 11.91
N LYS A 365 -1.58 17.19 11.20
CA LYS A 365 -2.59 16.37 10.52
C LYS A 365 -1.99 15.46 9.47
N ILE A 366 -1.19 16.03 8.57
CA ILE A 366 -0.64 15.32 7.42
C ILE A 366 0.32 14.22 7.85
N VAL A 367 1.25 14.52 8.76
CA VAL A 367 2.31 13.55 9.12
C VAL A 367 1.91 12.60 10.26
N ARG A 368 0.73 12.78 10.89
CA ARG A 368 0.33 12.00 12.08
C ARG A 368 -1.18 11.82 12.22
N ASP A 369 -1.94 12.88 12.52
CA ASP A 369 -3.30 12.73 13.06
C ASP A 369 -4.28 12.10 12.04
N ASN A 370 -4.08 12.33 10.73
CA ASN A 370 -4.89 11.70 9.69
C ASN A 370 -4.71 10.17 9.66
N ALA A 371 -3.48 9.68 9.86
CA ALA A 371 -3.21 8.24 9.96
C ALA A 371 -3.87 7.63 11.20
N ILE A 372 -3.77 8.31 12.35
CA ILE A 372 -4.44 7.89 13.60
C ILE A 372 -5.96 7.74 13.36
N ARG A 373 -6.59 8.73 12.72
CA ARG A 373 -8.02 8.71 12.41
C ARG A 373 -8.39 7.64 11.38
N LEU A 374 -7.58 7.46 10.34
CA LEU A 374 -7.88 6.53 9.25
C LEU A 374 -7.84 5.07 9.74
N PHE A 375 -6.78 4.70 10.46
CA PHE A 375 -6.53 3.33 10.93
C PHE A 375 -7.04 3.04 12.35
N GLY A 376 -7.61 4.05 13.04
CA GLY A 376 -8.14 3.89 14.40
C GLY A 376 -7.07 3.51 15.42
N LEU A 377 -5.95 4.24 15.38
CA LEU A 377 -4.78 3.97 16.24
C LEU A 377 -4.98 4.58 17.64
N GLY A 378 -4.51 3.88 18.68
CA GLY A 378 -4.56 4.34 20.07
C GLY A 378 -3.33 5.14 20.48
N LEU A 379 -2.95 6.15 19.69
CA LEU A 379 -1.74 6.97 19.85
C LEU A 379 -2.04 8.41 20.29
#